data_AF-A0A958AY41-F1
#
_entry.id   AF-A0A958AY41-F1
#
_cell.length_a   1.000
_cell.length_b   1.000
_cell.length_c   1.000
_cell.angle_alpha   90.00
_cell.angle_beta   90.00
_cell.angle_gamma   90.00
#
_symmetry.space_group_name_H-M   'P 1'
#
loop_
_entity.id
_entity.type
_entity.pdbx_description
1 polymer ?
#
loop_
_entity_poly.entity_id
_entity_poly.type
_entity_poly.pdbx_seq_one_letter_code
_entity_poly.pdbx_strand_id
1 'polypeptide(L)'
;MNKLNSTTKPVEVNAMDAPTVSFVLPDAASAGEDAMEKALAYASAKMGLSSTRRVIEQLQQGNAIAVQYASYGLAVQVAQTLGTLDDTVQTAYLFEDYATPEDLVFGATTRMSVNLIARVTRKTKAFESLAQALSRALAVRYGELMATESPIHVLSIHAVDSADINGRIGLGALVTSLHNQPMKVWQR
;
A
#
# COMPACT_ATOMS: atom_id res chain seq x y z
N MET A 1 68.76 -41.79 -21.08
CA MET A 1 67.29 -41.89 -21.29
C MET A 1 66.69 -42.57 -20.06
N ASN A 2 65.86 -41.87 -19.28
CA ASN A 2 64.82 -42.44 -18.42
C ASN A 2 63.94 -41.28 -17.90
N LYS A 3 62.70 -41.20 -18.37
CA LYS A 3 61.69 -40.21 -17.99
C LYS A 3 60.87 -40.77 -16.83
N LEU A 4 60.82 -40.05 -15.70
CA LEU A 4 59.84 -40.26 -14.64
C LEU A 4 58.57 -39.47 -14.98
N ASN A 5 57.46 -40.17 -15.18
CA ASN A 5 56.13 -39.59 -15.34
C ASN A 5 55.47 -39.47 -13.96
N SER A 6 55.25 -38.25 -13.46
CA SER A 6 54.34 -37.97 -12.34
C SER A 6 52.91 -37.84 -12.87
N THR A 7 52.02 -38.72 -12.41
CA THR A 7 50.57 -38.65 -12.67
C THR A 7 49.90 -38.01 -11.46
N THR A 8 49.61 -36.72 -11.53
CA THR A 8 48.77 -36.01 -10.54
C THR A 8 47.32 -36.12 -10.98
N LYS A 9 46.47 -36.82 -10.21
CA LYS A 9 45.02 -36.82 -10.41
C LYS A 9 44.42 -35.50 -9.89
N PRO A 10 43.46 -34.87 -10.60
CA PRO A 10 42.75 -33.71 -10.07
C PRO A 10 41.71 -34.16 -9.03
N VAL A 11 41.65 -33.42 -7.93
CA VAL A 11 40.63 -33.55 -6.89
C VAL A 11 39.34 -32.91 -7.39
N GLU A 12 38.28 -33.71 -7.47
CA GLU A 12 36.93 -33.30 -7.86
C GLU A 12 36.30 -32.52 -6.70
N VAL A 13 36.15 -31.21 -6.87
CA VAL A 13 35.52 -30.33 -5.89
C VAL A 13 34.03 -30.38 -6.14
N ASN A 14 33.30 -31.11 -5.28
CA ASN A 14 31.84 -31.09 -5.27
C ASN A 14 31.35 -29.65 -5.04
N ALA A 15 30.67 -29.10 -6.05
CA ALA A 15 29.93 -27.85 -5.93
C ALA A 15 28.83 -28.06 -4.90
N MET A 16 29.00 -27.43 -3.74
CA MET A 16 27.99 -27.40 -2.69
C MET A 16 26.91 -26.43 -3.17
N ASP A 17 25.75 -26.97 -3.56
CA ASP A 17 24.56 -26.21 -3.92
C ASP A 17 24.20 -25.27 -2.78
N ALA A 18 24.53 -23.99 -2.95
CA ALA A 18 24.04 -22.94 -2.07
C ALA A 18 22.52 -22.82 -2.30
N PRO A 19 21.68 -22.88 -1.25
CA PRO A 19 20.25 -22.69 -1.43
C PRO A 19 20.01 -21.28 -1.97
N THR A 20 19.51 -21.21 -3.20
CA THR A 20 19.03 -19.97 -3.80
C THR A 20 17.82 -19.50 -3.00
N VAL A 21 18.07 -18.68 -1.98
CA VAL A 21 17.00 -17.97 -1.27
C VAL A 21 16.44 -16.97 -2.26
N SER A 22 15.38 -17.37 -2.95
CA SER A 22 14.60 -16.50 -3.82
C SER A 22 13.87 -15.50 -2.92
N PHE A 23 14.47 -14.32 -2.73
CA PHE A 23 13.78 -13.18 -2.16
C PHE A 23 12.85 -12.64 -3.25
N VAL A 24 11.65 -13.23 -3.37
CA VAL A 24 10.59 -12.70 -4.22
C VAL A 24 10.01 -11.50 -3.48
N LEU A 25 10.46 -10.29 -3.85
CA LEU A 25 9.72 -9.09 -3.49
C LEU A 25 8.32 -9.23 -4.11
N PRO A 26 7.24 -9.13 -3.32
CA PRO A 26 5.90 -9.18 -3.89
C PRO A 26 5.78 -8.06 -4.92
N ASP A 27 5.29 -8.40 -6.12
CA ASP A 27 4.94 -7.37 -7.08
C ASP A 27 3.75 -6.54 -6.53
N ALA A 28 3.57 -5.35 -7.09
CA ALA A 28 2.53 -4.44 -6.61
C ALA A 28 1.11 -5.03 -6.75
N ALA A 29 0.92 -5.99 -7.66
CA ALA A 29 -0.35 -6.69 -7.84
C ALA A 29 -0.66 -7.60 -6.65
N SER A 30 0.28 -8.49 -6.29
CA SER A 30 0.16 -9.39 -5.14
C SER A 30 0.03 -8.61 -3.84
N ALA A 31 0.81 -7.54 -3.69
CA ALA A 31 0.72 -6.63 -2.55
C ALA A 31 -0.64 -5.91 -2.46
N GLY A 32 -1.20 -5.48 -3.60
CA GLY A 32 -2.52 -4.85 -3.66
C GLY A 32 -3.65 -5.81 -3.35
N GLU A 33 -3.57 -7.05 -3.84
CA GLU A 33 -4.56 -8.10 -3.54
C GLU A 33 -4.58 -8.46 -2.04
N ASP A 34 -3.41 -8.72 -1.46
CA ASP A 34 -3.27 -9.01 -0.03
C ASP A 34 -3.78 -7.85 0.84
N ALA A 35 -3.44 -6.60 0.49
CA ALA A 35 -3.93 -5.43 1.19
C ALA A 35 -5.47 -5.30 1.13
N MET A 36 -6.06 -5.56 -0.04
CA MET A 36 -7.52 -5.55 -0.22
C MET A 36 -8.20 -6.67 0.58
N GLU A 37 -7.68 -7.89 0.53
CA GLU A 37 -8.24 -9.02 1.28
C GLU A 37 -8.24 -8.76 2.79
N LYS A 38 -7.11 -8.30 3.32
CA LYS A 38 -6.96 -7.94 4.73
C LYS A 38 -7.87 -6.77 5.13
N ALA A 39 -8.04 -5.78 4.25
CA ALA A 39 -8.95 -4.66 4.49
C ALA A 39 -10.42 -5.13 4.58
N LEU A 40 -10.86 -6.01 3.69
CA LEU A 40 -12.20 -6.58 3.71
C LEU A 40 -12.41 -7.48 4.93
N ALA A 41 -11.41 -8.26 5.32
CA ALA A 41 -11.45 -9.08 6.52
C ALA A 41 -11.58 -8.21 7.78
N TYR A 42 -10.80 -7.13 7.86
CA TYR A 42 -10.91 -6.14 8.92
C TYR A 42 -12.32 -5.53 8.99
N ALA A 43 -12.87 -5.09 7.86
CA ALA A 43 -14.21 -4.53 7.79
C ALA A 43 -15.28 -5.54 8.22
N SER A 44 -15.17 -6.80 7.78
CA SER A 44 -16.09 -7.88 8.19
C SER A 44 -16.10 -8.05 9.70
N ALA A 45 -14.92 -8.09 10.32
CA ALA A 45 -14.78 -8.24 11.76
C ALA A 45 -15.37 -7.03 12.52
N LYS A 46 -15.12 -5.80 12.05
CA LYS A 46 -15.65 -4.57 12.67
C LYS A 46 -17.16 -4.42 12.55
N MET A 47 -17.74 -4.90 11.45
CA MET A 47 -19.18 -4.86 11.23
C MET A 47 -19.93 -6.05 11.84
N GLY A 48 -19.23 -7.02 12.43
CA GLY A 48 -19.85 -8.25 12.94
C GLY A 48 -20.46 -9.12 11.82
N LEU A 49 -19.93 -9.03 10.60
CA LEU A 49 -20.38 -9.80 9.45
C LEU A 49 -19.67 -11.15 9.40
N SER A 50 -20.39 -12.18 8.93
CA SER A 50 -19.90 -13.55 8.87
C SER A 50 -18.88 -13.81 7.76
N SER A 51 -18.73 -12.90 6.79
CA SER A 51 -17.77 -13.06 5.69
C SER A 51 -17.44 -11.74 4.98
N THR A 52 -16.28 -11.72 4.32
CA THR A 52 -15.84 -10.64 3.42
C THR A 52 -16.80 -10.41 2.25
N ARG A 53 -17.49 -11.45 1.78
CA ARG A 53 -18.54 -11.34 0.75
C ARG A 53 -19.66 -10.40 1.17
N ARG A 54 -20.09 -10.45 2.44
CA ARG A 54 -21.12 -9.53 2.96
C ARG A 54 -20.62 -8.09 2.96
N VAL A 55 -19.34 -7.85 3.24
CA VAL A 55 -18.74 -6.51 3.13
C VAL A 55 -18.82 -6.02 1.68
N ILE A 56 -18.46 -6.86 0.70
CA ILE A 56 -18.55 -6.50 -0.73
C ILE A 56 -19.99 -6.14 -1.12
N GLU A 57 -20.98 -6.93 -0.70
CA GLU A 57 -22.40 -6.63 -0.92
C GLU A 57 -22.80 -5.26 -0.34
N GLN A 58 -22.33 -4.94 0.87
CA GLN A 58 -22.58 -3.65 1.51
C GLN A 58 -21.86 -2.49 0.79
N LEU A 59 -20.63 -2.71 0.30
CA LEU A 59 -19.90 -1.72 -0.50
C LEU A 59 -20.60 -1.43 -1.82
N GLN A 60 -21.11 -2.47 -2.51
CA GLN A 60 -21.88 -2.33 -3.74
C GLN A 60 -23.20 -1.56 -3.52
N GLN A 61 -23.78 -1.65 -2.32
CA GLN A 61 -24.96 -0.89 -1.91
C GLN A 61 -24.63 0.55 -1.45
N GLY A 62 -23.36 0.94 -1.45
CA GLY A 62 -22.93 2.25 -0.97
C GLY A 62 -23.08 2.44 0.54
N ASN A 63 -23.03 1.35 1.32
CA ASN A 63 -23.11 1.44 2.78
C ASN A 63 -21.90 2.21 3.34
N ALA A 64 -22.16 3.38 3.92
CA ALA A 64 -21.11 4.28 4.42
C ALA A 64 -20.22 3.63 5.50
N ILE A 65 -20.78 2.78 6.36
CA ILE A 65 -20.02 2.09 7.42
C ILE A 65 -19.06 1.06 6.80
N ALA A 66 -19.52 0.32 5.79
CA ALA A 66 -18.67 -0.61 5.06
C ALA A 66 -17.53 0.12 4.33
N VAL A 67 -17.85 1.23 3.66
CA VAL A 67 -16.85 2.09 3.00
C VAL A 67 -15.82 2.59 4.00
N GLN A 68 -16.25 3.10 5.15
CA GLN A 68 -15.35 3.64 6.17
C GLN A 68 -14.39 2.57 6.70
N TYR A 69 -14.89 1.41 7.12
CA TYR A 69 -14.03 0.35 7.67
C TYR A 69 -13.11 -0.27 6.62
N ALA A 70 -13.59 -0.48 5.39
CA ALA A 70 -12.77 -1.00 4.31
C ALA A 70 -11.67 0.01 3.92
N SER A 71 -12.00 1.29 3.80
CA SER A 71 -11.02 2.36 3.49
C SER A 71 -9.95 2.46 4.57
N TYR A 72 -10.35 2.44 5.85
CA TYR A 72 -9.40 2.46 6.96
C TYR A 72 -8.51 1.21 6.98
N GLY A 73 -9.11 0.02 6.84
CA GLY A 73 -8.36 -1.24 6.78
C GLY A 73 -7.33 -1.21 5.64
N LEU A 74 -7.74 -0.73 4.47
CA LEU A 74 -6.87 -0.60 3.30
C LEU A 74 -5.73 0.40 3.55
N ALA A 75 -6.03 1.55 4.16
CA ALA A 75 -5.04 2.56 4.51
C ALA A 75 -3.93 1.98 5.42
N VAL A 76 -4.31 1.19 6.43
CA VAL A 76 -3.36 0.53 7.34
C VAL A 76 -2.49 -0.48 6.59
N GLN A 77 -3.09 -1.34 5.76
CA GLN A 77 -2.35 -2.37 5.03
C GLN A 77 -1.40 -1.78 3.99
N VAL A 78 -1.86 -0.80 3.21
CA VAL A 78 -1.01 -0.11 2.23
C VAL A 78 0.15 0.60 2.94
N ALA A 79 -0.11 1.28 4.04
CA ALA A 79 0.92 1.95 4.81
C ALA A 79 1.98 0.98 5.35
N GLN A 80 1.55 -0.18 5.84
CA GLN A 80 2.46 -1.24 6.29
C GLN A 80 3.30 -1.78 5.13
N THR A 81 2.68 -2.08 3.99
CA THR A 81 3.39 -2.56 2.79
C THR A 81 4.42 -1.55 2.29
N LEU A 82 4.08 -0.26 2.24
CA LEU A 82 5.03 0.81 1.89
C LEU A 82 6.23 0.83 2.84
N GLY A 83 5.96 0.72 4.14
CA GLY A 83 6.98 0.70 5.18
C GLY A 83 7.91 -0.51 5.15
N THR A 84 7.42 -1.65 4.65
CA THR A 84 8.19 -2.89 4.45
C THR A 84 9.00 -2.87 3.16
N LEU A 85 8.47 -2.30 2.08
CA LEU A 85 9.10 -2.33 0.75
C LEU A 85 10.05 -1.15 0.51
N ASP A 86 9.90 -0.05 1.24
CA ASP A 86 10.75 1.13 1.07
C ASP A 86 11.28 1.65 2.42
N ASP A 87 12.59 1.48 2.61
CA ASP A 87 13.31 1.92 3.80
C ASP A 87 13.32 3.44 4.01
N THR A 88 12.92 4.23 3.02
CA THR A 88 12.80 5.67 3.19
C THR A 88 11.56 6.08 3.98
N VAL A 89 10.52 5.24 4.02
CA VAL A 89 9.24 5.54 4.69
C VAL A 89 9.40 5.44 6.21
N GLN A 90 9.13 6.53 6.91
CA GLN A 90 9.21 6.62 8.38
C GLN A 90 7.86 6.51 9.05
N THR A 91 6.83 7.10 8.44
CA THR A 91 5.48 7.20 9.01
C THR A 91 4.48 7.40 7.87
N ALA A 92 3.27 6.85 8.01
CA ALA A 92 2.18 7.13 7.09
C ALA A 92 0.96 7.67 7.83
N TYR A 93 0.30 8.64 7.21
CA TYR A 93 -0.89 9.30 7.74
C TYR A 93 -2.04 9.16 6.75
N LEU A 94 -3.21 8.76 7.24
CA LEU A 94 -4.48 8.86 6.52
C LEU A 94 -5.02 10.27 6.70
N PHE A 95 -5.37 10.93 5.60
CA PHE A 95 -6.09 12.19 5.64
C PHE A 95 -7.39 12.06 4.87
N GLU A 96 -8.43 12.66 5.43
CA GLU A 96 -9.71 12.78 4.76
C GLU A 96 -9.66 14.05 3.92
N ASP A 97 -10.02 13.94 2.65
CA ASP A 97 -10.36 15.12 1.88
C ASP A 97 -11.73 15.56 2.38
N TYR A 98 -11.81 16.71 3.04
CA TYR A 98 -13.08 17.19 3.54
C TYR A 98 -13.94 17.52 2.31
N ALA A 99 -14.85 16.61 1.97
CA ALA A 99 -15.92 16.88 1.04
C ALA A 99 -16.56 18.21 1.47
N THR A 100 -16.49 19.18 0.56
CA THR A 100 -17.15 20.46 0.77
C THR A 100 -18.66 20.20 0.86
N PRO A 101 -19.44 21.04 1.56
CA PRO A 101 -20.90 20.89 1.60
C PRO A 101 -21.53 20.70 0.22
N GLU A 102 -20.92 21.28 -0.81
CA GLU A 102 -21.27 21.15 -2.22
C GLU A 102 -21.09 19.70 -2.74
N ASP A 103 -20.05 18.98 -2.32
CA ASP A 103 -19.81 17.57 -2.70
C ASP A 103 -20.87 16.63 -2.12
N LEU A 104 -21.45 16.96 -0.96
CA LEU A 104 -22.56 16.22 -0.37
C LEU A 104 -23.86 16.39 -1.18
N VAL A 105 -24.06 17.57 -1.79
CA VAL A 105 -25.25 17.91 -2.58
C VAL A 105 -25.24 17.20 -3.94
N PHE A 106 -24.07 16.94 -4.52
CA PHE A 106 -23.92 16.18 -5.78
C PHE A 106 -23.83 14.66 -5.57
N GLY A 107 -24.07 14.19 -4.35
CA GLY A 107 -23.93 12.79 -3.98
C GLY A 107 -22.47 12.47 -3.72
N ALA A 108 -22.01 12.72 -2.49
CA ALA A 108 -20.67 12.34 -2.06
C ALA A 108 -20.39 10.88 -2.45
N THR A 109 -19.20 10.64 -2.98
CA THR A 109 -18.78 9.34 -3.48
C THR A 109 -18.90 8.31 -2.35
N THR A 110 -19.94 7.48 -2.42
CA THR A 110 -20.14 6.28 -1.59
C THR A 110 -19.19 5.15 -1.99
N ARG A 111 -17.97 5.51 -2.40
CA ARG A 111 -16.93 4.62 -2.89
C ARG A 111 -15.72 4.73 -1.99
N MET A 112 -15.03 3.61 -1.84
CA MET A 112 -13.76 3.60 -1.12
C MET A 112 -12.73 4.49 -1.80
N SER A 113 -12.17 5.43 -1.03
CA SER A 113 -11.07 6.31 -1.43
C SER A 113 -10.14 6.48 -0.24
N VAL A 114 -8.84 6.32 -0.47
CA VAL A 114 -7.80 6.35 0.55
C VAL A 114 -6.75 7.36 0.13
N ASN A 115 -6.53 8.38 0.96
CA ASN A 115 -5.47 9.35 0.73
C ASN A 115 -4.42 9.25 1.84
N LEU A 116 -3.19 8.91 1.46
CA LEU A 116 -2.07 8.74 2.37
C LEU A 116 -1.01 9.83 2.17
N ILE A 117 -0.48 10.32 3.28
CA ILE A 117 0.77 11.09 3.33
C ILE A 117 1.84 10.16 3.90
N ALA A 118 2.85 9.83 3.09
CA ALA A 118 4.03 9.09 3.52
C ALA A 118 5.14 10.07 3.88
N ARG A 119 5.49 10.15 5.17
CA ARG A 119 6.70 10.84 5.62
C ARG A 119 7.90 9.98 5.26
N VAL A 120 8.74 10.49 4.37
CA VAL A 120 9.95 9.82 3.89
C VAL A 120 11.20 10.58 4.33
N THR A 121 12.32 9.87 4.47
CA THR A 121 13.63 10.48 4.72
C THR A 121 14.08 11.34 3.54
N ARG A 122 13.80 10.89 2.32
CA ARG A 122 14.04 11.59 1.05
C ARG A 122 13.03 11.12 0.01
N LYS A 123 12.58 12.01 -0.88
CA LYS A 123 11.76 11.63 -2.03
C LYS A 123 12.60 10.86 -3.04
N THR A 124 12.10 9.72 -3.51
CA THR A 124 12.80 8.90 -4.52
C THR A 124 11.84 8.50 -5.64
N LYS A 125 12.37 8.35 -6.85
CA LYS A 125 11.62 7.81 -7.99
C LYS A 125 11.17 6.36 -7.76
N ALA A 126 11.89 5.62 -6.93
CA ALA A 126 11.53 4.24 -6.56
C ALA A 126 10.25 4.24 -5.72
N PHE A 127 10.17 5.10 -4.70
CA PHE A 127 8.96 5.28 -3.90
C PHE A 127 7.76 5.69 -4.77
N GLU A 128 7.94 6.70 -5.64
CA GLU A 128 6.88 7.16 -6.54
C GLU A 128 6.39 6.05 -7.47
N SER A 129 7.32 5.26 -8.03
CA SER A 129 6.98 4.10 -8.88
C SER A 129 6.20 3.04 -8.11
N LEU A 130 6.62 2.74 -6.87
CA LEU A 130 5.93 1.79 -5.99
C LEU A 130 4.51 2.27 -5.66
N ALA A 131 4.37 3.52 -5.23
CA ALA A 131 3.09 4.14 -4.90
C ALA A 131 2.11 4.10 -6.09
N GLN A 132 2.59 4.44 -7.29
CA GLN A 132 1.78 4.38 -8.51
C GLN A 132 1.41 2.94 -8.89
N ALA A 133 2.32 1.99 -8.72
CA ALA A 133 2.06 0.59 -9.02
C ALA A 133 0.98 0.02 -8.07
N LEU A 134 1.05 0.33 -6.78
CA LEU A 134 0.03 -0.06 -5.79
C LEU A 134 -1.32 0.59 -6.10
N SER A 135 -1.34 1.89 -6.41
CA SER A 135 -2.56 2.61 -6.77
C SER A 135 -3.26 1.97 -7.97
N ARG A 136 -2.51 1.62 -9.03
CA ARG A 136 -3.06 0.92 -10.20
C ARG A 136 -3.56 -0.49 -9.87
N ALA A 137 -2.79 -1.26 -9.12
CA ALA A 137 -3.17 -2.62 -8.72
C ALA A 137 -4.49 -2.62 -7.93
N LEU A 138 -4.62 -1.71 -6.96
CA LEU A 138 -5.83 -1.57 -6.15
C LEU A 138 -7.02 -1.05 -6.95
N ALA A 139 -6.80 -0.14 -7.90
CA ALA A 139 -7.85 0.33 -8.81
C ALA A 139 -8.44 -0.82 -9.64
N VAL A 140 -7.59 -1.66 -10.24
CA VAL A 140 -8.02 -2.85 -10.99
C VAL A 140 -8.79 -3.80 -10.08
N ARG A 141 -8.20 -4.16 -8.94
CA ARG A 141 -8.82 -5.11 -8.01
C ARG A 141 -10.17 -4.63 -7.48
N TYR A 142 -10.28 -3.36 -7.12
CA TYR A 142 -11.54 -2.80 -6.65
C TYR A 142 -12.57 -2.73 -7.79
N GLY A 143 -12.15 -2.45 -9.03
CA GLY A 143 -13.03 -2.48 -10.20
C GLY A 143 -13.63 -3.85 -10.47
N GLU A 144 -12.83 -4.91 -10.33
CA GLU A 144 -13.32 -6.30 -10.40
C GLU A 144 -14.40 -6.58 -9.33
N LEU A 145 -14.16 -6.15 -8.08
CA LEU A 145 -15.10 -6.36 -6.97
C LEU A 145 -16.42 -5.56 -7.14
N MET A 146 -16.33 -4.37 -7.70
CA MET A 146 -17.49 -3.50 -7.92
C MET A 146 -18.16 -3.73 -9.28
N ALA A 147 -17.63 -4.63 -10.11
CA ALA A 147 -18.10 -4.92 -11.47
C ALA A 147 -18.32 -3.63 -12.30
N THR A 148 -17.36 -2.70 -12.24
CA THR A 148 -17.46 -1.42 -12.95
C THR A 148 -16.28 -1.23 -13.91
N GLU A 149 -16.58 -0.72 -15.10
CA GLU A 149 -15.60 -0.45 -16.17
C GLU A 149 -15.03 0.96 -16.11
N SER A 150 -15.54 1.82 -15.22
CA SER A 150 -15.08 3.20 -15.10
C SER A 150 -13.74 3.28 -14.37
N PRO A 151 -12.85 4.24 -14.71
CA PRO A 151 -11.65 4.49 -13.93
C PRO A 151 -12.00 4.77 -12.47
N ILE A 152 -11.50 3.94 -11.55
CA ILE A 152 -11.72 4.11 -10.12
C ILE A 152 -10.45 4.60 -9.46
N HIS A 153 -10.56 5.74 -8.80
CA HIS A 153 -9.52 6.23 -7.93
C HIS A 153 -9.73 5.68 -6.52
N VAL A 154 -8.92 4.70 -6.13
CA VAL A 154 -9.01 4.04 -4.80
C VAL A 154 -7.95 4.58 -3.84
N LEU A 155 -6.76 4.88 -4.35
CA LEU A 155 -5.59 5.18 -3.53
C LEU A 155 -4.78 6.34 -4.11
N SER A 156 -4.60 7.38 -3.32
CA SER A 156 -3.58 8.42 -3.47
C SER A 156 -2.50 8.25 -2.40
N ILE A 157 -1.24 8.34 -2.79
CA ILE A 157 -0.11 8.39 -1.85
C ILE A 157 0.76 9.59 -2.20
N HIS A 158 1.07 10.42 -1.21
CA HIS A 158 1.92 11.59 -1.37
C HIS A 158 3.15 11.50 -0.46
N ALA A 159 4.34 11.59 -1.05
CA ALA A 159 5.59 11.66 -0.29
C ALA A 159 5.81 13.07 0.25
N VAL A 160 6.12 13.18 1.53
CA VAL A 160 6.61 14.42 2.15
C VAL A 160 7.90 14.13 2.89
N ASP A 161 8.88 15.02 2.76
CA ASP A 161 10.13 14.93 3.51
C ASP A 161 10.19 15.99 4.63
N SER A 162 11.32 16.05 5.32
CA SER A 162 11.50 17.00 6.42
C SER A 162 11.52 18.45 5.94
N ALA A 163 11.93 18.73 4.70
CA ALA A 163 11.90 20.09 4.16
C ALA A 163 10.46 20.54 3.90
N ASP A 164 9.59 19.67 3.38
CA ASP A 164 8.17 20.00 3.20
C ASP A 164 7.47 20.26 4.53
N ILE A 165 7.75 19.43 5.54
CA ILE A 165 7.12 19.53 6.86
C ILE A 165 7.59 20.79 7.58
N ASN A 166 8.90 21.02 7.64
CA ASN A 166 9.48 22.19 8.32
C ASN A 166 9.12 23.50 7.60
N GLY A 167 9.09 23.47 6.27
CA GLY A 167 8.67 24.60 5.43
C GLY A 167 7.16 24.80 5.34
N ARG A 168 6.36 23.88 5.89
CA ARG A 168 4.89 23.85 5.77
C ARG A 168 4.42 23.98 4.32
N ILE A 169 5.03 23.21 3.43
CA ILE A 169 4.75 23.24 1.98
C ILE A 169 3.78 22.10 1.63
N GLY A 170 2.71 22.43 0.90
CA GLY A 170 1.71 21.47 0.44
C GLY A 170 1.17 20.59 1.56
N LEU A 171 1.17 19.27 1.37
CA LEU A 171 0.70 18.29 2.36
C LEU A 171 1.62 18.19 3.59
N GLY A 172 2.85 18.70 3.54
CA GLY A 172 3.73 18.81 4.72
C GLY A 172 3.15 19.73 5.80
N ALA A 173 2.35 20.74 5.42
CA ALA A 173 1.64 21.60 6.35
C ALA A 173 0.56 20.85 7.15
N LEU A 174 -0.09 19.86 6.54
CA LEU A 174 -1.15 19.08 7.21
C LEU A 174 -0.60 18.22 8.34
N VAL A 175 0.59 17.62 8.16
CA VAL A 175 1.23 16.77 9.18
C VAL A 175 1.43 17.51 10.52
N THR A 176 1.62 18.82 10.47
CA THR A 176 1.80 19.69 11.66
C THR A 176 0.62 20.62 11.90
N SER A 177 -0.53 20.38 11.25
CA SER A 177 -1.73 21.18 11.44
C SER A 177 -2.37 20.86 12.78
N LEU A 178 -2.76 21.90 13.53
CA LEU A 178 -3.50 21.76 14.79
C LEU A 178 -4.99 21.49 14.55
N HIS A 179 -5.53 21.94 13.41
CA HIS A 179 -6.97 21.89 13.13
C HIS A 179 -7.35 20.65 12.31
N ASN A 180 -6.47 20.25 11.37
CA ASN A 180 -6.73 19.17 10.42
C ASN A 180 -5.56 18.18 10.46
N GLN A 181 -5.25 17.65 11.65
CA GLN A 181 -4.14 16.72 11.79
C GLN A 181 -4.51 15.37 11.17
N PRO A 182 -3.74 14.86 10.20
CA PRO A 182 -4.03 13.59 9.59
C PRO A 182 -3.76 12.45 10.59
N MET A 183 -4.57 11.40 10.52
CA MET A 183 -4.48 10.26 11.43
C MET A 183 -3.26 9.41 11.09
N LYS A 184 -2.35 9.22 12.05
CA LYS A 184 -1.23 8.29 11.88
C LYS A 184 -1.74 6.84 11.82
N VAL A 185 -1.47 6.14 10.72
CA VAL A 185 -1.90 4.74 10.52
C VAL A 185 -0.75 3.74 10.58
N TRP A 186 0.50 4.20 10.44
CA TRP A 186 1.69 3.36 10.52
C TRP A 186 2.93 4.17 10.89
N GLN A 187 3.87 3.55 11.61
CA GLN A 187 5.18 4.11 11.93
C GLN A 187 6.22 2.98 12.08
N ARG A 188 7.45 3.24 11.65
CA ARG A 188 8.60 2.36 11.89
C ARG A 188 9.13 2.46 13.32
#